data_AF-A0A5K1G1T6-F1
#
_entry.id   AF-A0A5K1G1T6-F1
#
_cell.length_a   1.000
_cell.length_b   1.000
_cell.length_c   1.000
_cell.angle_alpha   90.00
_cell.angle_beta   90.00
_cell.angle_gamma   90.00
#
_symmetry.space_group_name_H-M   'P 1'
#
loop_
_entity.id
_entity.type
_entity.pdbx_description
1 polymer ?
#
loop_
_entity_poly.entity_id
_entity_poly.type
_entity_poly.pdbx_seq_one_letter_code
_entity_poly.pdbx_strand_id
1 'polypeptide(L)'
;QYYIPAARELSRLGGVCAAPLIQHFAETLAGSATIRSFDQESRFIETNFVLVDQISRPKFHIAGAMEWLCFRLELLSACIFAFSLIFLILLPKGVISP
;
A
#
# COMPACT_ATOMS: atom_id res chain seq x y z
N GLN A 1 8.43 20.08 -8.78
CA GLN A 1 9.09 19.25 -9.80
C GLN A 1 9.50 17.84 -9.33
N TYR A 2 9.49 17.52 -8.01
CA TYR A 2 9.97 16.22 -7.50
C TYR A 2 8.92 15.11 -7.42
N TYR A 3 7.63 15.46 -7.41
CA TYR A 3 6.53 14.50 -7.22
C TYR A 3 6.38 13.50 -8.38
N ILE A 4 6.38 13.97 -9.63
CA ILE A 4 6.17 13.12 -10.81
C ILE A 4 7.29 12.07 -11.00
N PRO A 5 8.59 12.44 -10.88
CA PRO A 5 9.68 11.46 -10.93
C PRO A 5 9.60 10.42 -9.80
N ALA A 6 9.35 10.86 -8.56
CA ALA A 6 9.24 9.97 -7.41
C ALA A 6 8.07 8.99 -7.54
N ALA A 7 6.90 9.47 -8.00
CA ALA A 7 5.74 8.63 -8.23
C ALA A 7 5.97 7.58 -9.35
N ARG A 8 6.68 7.94 -10.42
CA ARG A 8 7.06 6.97 -11.47
C ARG A 8 8.01 5.91 -10.97
N GLU A 9 9.06 6.30 -10.23
CA GLU A 9 10.00 5.33 -9.67
C GLU A 9 9.32 4.39 -8.68
N LEU A 10 8.38 4.90 -7.87
CA LEU A 10 7.59 4.07 -6.96
C LEU A 10 6.71 3.07 -7.73
N SER A 11 6.05 3.51 -8.80
CA SER A 11 5.26 2.63 -9.67
C SER A 11 6.14 1.57 -10.36
N ARG A 12 7.32 1.97 -10.84
CA ARG A 12 8.32 1.06 -11.44
C ARG A 12 8.80 0.02 -10.42
N LEU A 13 9.14 0.44 -9.20
CA LEU A 13 9.54 -0.46 -8.11
C LEU A 13 8.43 -1.47 -7.80
N GLY A 14 7.17 -1.03 -7.75
CA GLY A 14 6.02 -1.94 -7.60
C GLY A 14 5.94 -2.98 -8.71
N GLY A 15 6.15 -2.56 -9.96
CA GLY A 15 6.21 -3.46 -11.12
C GLY A 15 7.38 -4.45 -11.06
N VAL A 16 8.59 -3.98 -10.71
CA VAL A 16 9.79 -4.81 -10.57
C VAL A 16 9.64 -5.85 -9.46
N CYS A 17 8.99 -5.51 -8.34
CA CYS A 17 8.71 -6.48 -7.28
C CYS A 17 7.67 -7.53 -7.70
N ALA A 18 6.69 -7.18 -8.54
CA ALA A 18 5.66 -8.12 -8.99
C ALA A 18 6.07 -8.98 -10.19
N ALA A 19 7.03 -8.52 -11.00
CA ALA A 19 7.45 -9.19 -12.22
C ALA A 19 7.97 -10.64 -12.03
N PRO A 20 8.81 -10.95 -11.02
CA PRO A 20 9.30 -12.32 -10.78
C PRO A 20 8.18 -13.32 -10.51
N LEU A 21 7.14 -12.91 -9.79
CA LEU A 21 5.97 -13.75 -9.52
C LEU A 21 5.21 -14.06 -10.81
N ILE A 22 4.93 -13.04 -11.63
CA ILE A 22 4.22 -13.19 -12.91
C ILE A 22 5.02 -14.08 -13.86
N GLN A 23 6.34 -13.89 -13.93
CA GLN A 23 7.22 -14.71 -14.75
C GLN A 23 7.23 -16.18 -14.28
N HIS A 24 7.36 -16.43 -12.98
CA HIS A 24 7.33 -17.79 -12.43
C HIS A 24 5.99 -18.50 -12.71
N PHE A 25 4.88 -17.78 -12.62
CA PHE A 25 3.56 -18.30 -13.03
C PHE A 25 3.48 -18.64 -14.52
N ALA A 26 3.99 -17.77 -15.39
CA ALA A 26 4.01 -18.01 -16.83
C ALA A 26 4.86 -19.24 -17.19
N GLU A 27 6.03 -19.38 -16.58
CA GLU A 27 6.90 -20.55 -16.74
C GLU A 27 6.23 -21.84 -16.23
N THR A 28 5.57 -21.78 -15.08
CA THR A 28 4.82 -22.92 -14.52
C THR A 28 3.66 -23.34 -15.41
N LEU A 29 2.92 -22.38 -15.98
CA LEU A 29 1.80 -22.66 -16.87
C LEU A 29 2.26 -23.30 -18.18
N ALA A 30 3.30 -22.73 -18.79
CA ALA A 30 3.90 -23.27 -20.02
C ALA A 30 4.51 -24.66 -19.81
N GLY A 31 5.13 -24.90 -18.65
CA GLY A 31 5.81 -26.15 -18.29
C GLY A 31 4.95 -27.15 -17.51
N SER A 32 3.64 -26.93 -17.33
CA SER A 32 2.85 -27.69 -16.35
C SER A 32 2.78 -29.19 -16.63
N ALA A 33 2.83 -29.61 -17.89
CA ALA A 33 2.85 -31.03 -18.27
C ALA A 33 4.18 -31.69 -17.86
N THR A 34 5.30 -30.98 -18.07
CA THR A 34 6.65 -31.43 -17.69
C THR A 34 6.81 -31.47 -16.17
N ILE A 35 6.33 -30.46 -15.45
CA ILE A 35 6.41 -30.42 -13.99
C ILE A 35 5.68 -31.62 -13.37
N ARG A 36 4.48 -31.93 -13.88
CA ARG A 36 3.68 -33.09 -13.45
C ARG A 36 4.33 -34.41 -13.83
N SER A 37 4.91 -34.53 -15.03
CA SER A 37 5.57 -35.77 -15.45
C SER A 37 6.83 -36.09 -14.63
N PHE A 38 7.48 -35.08 -14.05
CA PHE A 38 8.67 -35.23 -13.20
C PHE A 38 8.36 -35.14 -11.69
N ASP A 39 7.08 -35.06 -11.30
CA ASP A 39 6.62 -34.96 -9.91
C ASP A 39 7.29 -33.80 -9.12
N GLN A 40 7.53 -32.68 -9.80
CA GLN A 40 8.22 -31.50 -9.23
C GLN A 40 7.25 -30.41 -8.74
N GLU A 41 5.97 -30.73 -8.58
CA GLU A 41 4.93 -29.76 -8.23
C GLU A 41 5.20 -29.08 -6.89
N SER A 42 5.59 -29.83 -5.86
CA SER A 42 5.85 -29.30 -4.51
C SER A 42 6.95 -28.23 -4.50
N ARG A 43 8.01 -28.42 -5.30
CA ARG A 43 9.12 -27.47 -5.40
C ARG A 43 8.68 -26.14 -6.02
N PHE A 44 7.86 -26.20 -7.07
CA PHE A 44 7.32 -25.01 -7.73
C PHE A 44 6.30 -24.29 -6.84
N ILE A 45 5.50 -25.03 -6.08
CA ILE A 45 4.56 -24.46 -5.09
C ILE A 45 5.32 -23.73 -3.97
N GLU A 46 6.38 -24.34 -3.42
CA GLU A 46 7.21 -23.71 -2.39
C GLU A 46 7.85 -22.42 -2.90
N THR A 47 8.43 -22.45 -4.10
CA THR A 47 9.03 -21.27 -4.73
C THR A 47 8.00 -20.15 -4.92
N ASN A 48 6.79 -20.50 -5.36
CA ASN A 48 5.70 -19.54 -5.49
C ASN A 48 5.30 -18.92 -4.14
N PHE A 49 5.21 -19.73 -3.08
CA PHE A 49 4.90 -19.21 -1.73
C PHE A 49 5.97 -18.22 -1.25
N VAL A 50 7.25 -18.50 -1.48
CA VAL A 50 8.35 -17.58 -1.11
C VAL A 50 8.23 -16.26 -1.87
N LEU A 51 7.96 -16.30 -3.19
CA LEU A 51 7.79 -15.09 -4.00
C LEU A 51 6.58 -14.25 -3.56
N VAL A 52 5.45 -14.90 -3.25
CA VAL A 52 4.25 -14.23 -2.74
C VAL A 52 4.51 -13.60 -1.38
N ASP A 53 5.18 -14.31 -0.47
CA ASP A 53 5.51 -13.82 0.86
C ASP A 53 6.44 -12.60 0.81
N GLN A 54 7.46 -12.63 -0.06
CA GLN A 54 8.36 -11.50 -0.29
C GLN A 54 7.63 -10.22 -0.75
N ILE A 55 6.58 -10.36 -1.56
CA ILE A 55 5.78 -9.23 -2.04
C ILE A 55 4.74 -8.80 -0.98
N SER A 56 4.24 -9.73 -0.17
CA SER A 56 3.14 -9.48 0.77
C SER A 56 3.60 -8.79 2.04
N ARG A 57 4.77 -9.14 2.58
CA ARG A 57 5.35 -8.52 3.78
C ARG A 57 5.45 -6.98 3.69
N PRO A 58 6.12 -6.39 2.69
CA PRO A 58 6.23 -4.93 2.60
C PRO A 58 4.87 -4.26 2.34
N LYS A 59 3.97 -4.90 1.59
CA LYS A 59 2.61 -4.39 1.38
C LYS A 59 1.85 -4.26 2.70
N PHE A 60 1.95 -5.26 3.57
CA PHE A 60 1.32 -5.21 4.89
C PHE A 60 1.86 -4.07 5.75
N HIS A 61 3.18 -3.88 5.77
CA HIS A 61 3.80 -2.77 6.50
C HIS A 61 3.39 -1.40 5.97
N ILE A 62 3.31 -1.23 4.64
CA ILE A 62 2.85 0.01 4.02
C ILE A 62 1.39 0.27 4.35
N ALA A 63 0.52 -0.75 4.27
CA ALA A 63 -0.89 -0.61 4.63
C ALA A 63 -1.04 -0.17 6.10
N GLY A 64 -0.33 -0.82 7.03
CA GLY A 64 -0.35 -0.43 8.44
C GLY A 64 0.16 1.00 8.68
N ALA A 65 1.22 1.41 7.97
CA ALA A 65 1.75 2.77 8.08
C ALA A 65 0.76 3.82 7.53
N MET A 66 0.07 3.53 6.43
CA MET A 66 -0.96 4.41 5.87
C MET A 66 -2.15 4.57 6.82
N GLU A 67 -2.66 3.47 7.38
CA GLU A 67 -3.76 3.50 8.35
C GLU A 67 -3.37 4.28 9.61
N TRP A 68 -2.17 4.05 10.14
CA TRP A 68 -1.66 4.80 11.29
C TRP A 68 -1.55 6.30 11.01
N LEU A 69 -1.05 6.68 9.84
CA LEU A 69 -0.97 8.08 9.41
C LEU A 69 -2.38 8.68 9.26
N CYS A 70 -3.31 7.94 8.64
CA CYS A 70 -4.70 8.36 8.49
C CYS A 70 -5.34 8.65 9.84
N PHE A 71 -5.25 7.71 10.78
CA PHE A 71 -5.75 7.88 12.15
C PHE A 71 -5.17 9.12 12.85
N ARG A 72 -3.86 9.38 12.68
CA ARG A 72 -3.22 10.58 13.22
C ARG A 72 -3.77 11.87 12.61
N LEU A 73 -4.00 11.88 11.29
CA LEU A 73 -4.55 13.04 10.58
C LEU A 73 -6.01 13.30 10.95
N GLU A 74 -6.81 12.26 11.10
CA GLU A 74 -8.20 12.36 11.55
C GLU A 74 -8.28 12.95 12.97
N LEU A 75 -7.42 12.48 13.88
CA LEU A 75 -7.36 13.04 15.23
C LEU A 75 -6.98 14.53 15.22
N LEU A 76 -5.97 14.91 14.44
CA LEU A 76 -5.55 16.31 14.33
C LEU A 76 -6.65 17.19 13.74
N SER A 77 -7.33 16.71 12.69
CA SER A 77 -8.46 17.39 12.06
C SER A 77 -9.61 17.60 13.05
N ALA A 78 -9.97 16.56 13.81
CA ALA A 78 -11.00 16.64 14.83
C ALA A 78 -10.64 17.65 15.93
N CYS A 79 -9.37 17.68 16.38
CA CYS A 79 -8.90 18.68 17.34
C CYS A 79 -9.04 20.11 16.78
N ILE A 80 -8.54 20.37 15.57
CA ILE A 80 -8.62 21.70 14.93
C ILE A 80 -10.08 22.13 14.77
N PHE A 81 -10.96 21.22 14.37
CA PHE A 81 -12.38 21.48 14.23
C PHE A 81 -13.03 21.84 15.58
N ALA A 82 -12.73 21.08 16.64
CA ALA A 82 -13.19 21.38 17.98
C ALA A 82 -12.72 22.76 18.47
N PHE A 83 -11.44 23.10 18.28
CA PHE A 83 -10.92 24.42 18.62
C PHE A 83 -11.60 25.54 17.83
N SER A 84 -11.84 25.32 16.53
CA SER A 84 -12.54 26.28 15.66
C SER A 84 -13.97 26.52 16.14
N LEU A 85 -14.69 25.47 16.53
CA LEU A 85 -16.04 25.58 17.09
C LEU A 85 -16.05 26.32 18.43
N ILE A 86 -15.12 26.00 19.33
CA ILE A 86 -15.00 26.68 20.63
C ILE A 86 -14.72 28.17 20.40
N PHE A 87 -13.78 28.50 19.51
CA PHE A 87 -13.46 29.88 19.17
C PHE A 87 -14.67 30.62 18.58
N LEU A 88 -15.44 29.98 17.69
CA LEU A 88 -16.66 30.53 17.12
C LEU A 88 -17.74 30.82 18.17
N ILE A 89 -17.90 29.93 19.15
CA ILE A 89 -18.87 30.11 20.25
C ILE A 89 -18.41 31.19 21.23
N LEU A 90 -17.09 31.26 21.49
CA LEU A 90 -16.50 32.23 22.42
C LEU A 90 -16.43 33.64 21.82
N LEU A 91 -16.33 33.76 20.50
CA LEU A 91 -16.46 35.02 19.78
C LEU A 91 -17.88 35.59 20.01
N PRO A 92 -18.04 36.69 20.78
CA PRO A 92 -19.33 37.29 21.01
C PRO A 92 -19.89 37.85 19.70
N LYS A 93 -21.22 37.93 19.59
CA LYS A 93 -21.99 38.46 18.46
C LYS A 93 -21.81 39.98 18.19
N GLY A 94 -20.60 40.51 18.32
CA GLY A 94 -20.30 41.95 18.20
C GLY A 94 -19.08 42.30 17.35
N VAL A 95 -18.44 41.33 16.67
CA VAL A 95 -17.28 41.59 15.80
C VAL A 95 -17.62 41.65 14.30
N ILE A 96 -18.79 41.15 13.89
CA ILE A 96 -19.41 41.52 12.62
C ILE A 96 -20.60 42.42 12.97
N SER A 97 -20.34 43.73 12.96
CA SER A 97 -21.39 44.72 12.70
C SER A 97 -21.74 44.66 11.21
N PRO A 98 -23.02 44.90 10.83
CA PRO A 98 -23.48 44.87 9.43
C PRO A 98 -22.73 45.85 8.52
#